data_AF-A0A966Q204-F1
#
_entry.id   AF-A0A966Q204-F1
#
_cell.length_a   1.000
_cell.length_b   1.000
_cell.length_c   1.000
_cell.angle_alpha   90.00
_cell.angle_beta   90.00
_cell.angle_gamma   90.00
#
_symmetry.space_group_name_H-M   'P 1'
#
loop_
_entity.id
_entity.type
_entity.pdbx_description
1 polymer ?
#
loop_
_entity_poly.entity_id
_entity_poly.type
_entity_poly.pdbx_seq_one_letter_code
_entity_poly.pdbx_strand_id
1 'polypeptide(L)'
;MQQVKLISITPDAEKLMSYCARVSNPNNQTNPDYAKLLKYCIDNSHFSVFEQAFMTLEINTTRGIAAQILRHRSFTFQEFSQRYADTTLLAEDIPMFELRRQDTKNRQNSI
;
A
#
# COMPACT_ATOMS: atom_id res chain seq x y z
N MET A 1 -16.36 5.49 8.89
CA MET A 1 -15.75 5.82 7.58
C MET A 1 -14.40 5.13 7.51
N GLN A 2 -14.10 4.40 6.44
CA GLN A 2 -12.73 3.94 6.20
C GLN A 2 -11.93 5.14 5.69
N GLN A 3 -10.86 5.49 6.39
CA GLN A 3 -10.02 6.62 6.03
C GLN A 3 -8.61 6.13 5.76
N VAL A 4 -8.05 6.59 4.64
CA VAL A 4 -6.65 6.35 4.27
C VAL A 4 -5.96 7.69 4.15
N LYS A 5 -4.79 7.82 4.76
CA LYS A 5 -3.99 9.04 4.75
C LYS A 5 -2.54 8.71 4.41
N LEU A 6 -1.96 9.48 3.49
CA LEU A 6 -0.53 9.41 3.21
C LEU A 6 0.26 10.03 4.37
N ILE A 7 1.18 9.28 4.95
CA ILE A 7 2.06 9.73 6.04
C ILE A 7 3.41 10.16 5.50
N SER A 8 4.00 9.33 4.64
CA SER A 8 5.28 9.66 4.01
C SER A 8 5.46 8.92 2.69
N ILE A 9 6.33 9.47 1.86
CA ILE A 9 6.79 8.87 0.61
C ILE A 9 8.26 9.25 0.41
N THR A 10 9.03 8.40 -0.26
CA THR A 10 10.36 8.77 -0.74
C THR A 10 10.26 10.04 -1.60
N PRO A 11 11.03 11.11 -1.29
CA PRO A 11 11.03 12.33 -2.09
C PRO A 11 11.42 12.04 -3.54
N ASP A 12 10.69 12.63 -4.49
CA ASP A 12 10.90 12.42 -5.93
C ASP A 12 11.04 10.93 -6.33
N ALA A 13 10.22 10.06 -5.74
CA ALA A 13 10.32 8.60 -5.87
C ALA A 13 10.57 8.11 -7.32
N GLU A 14 9.81 8.62 -8.29
CA GLU A 14 9.93 8.23 -9.70
C GLU A 14 11.28 8.59 -10.31
N LYS A 15 11.80 9.78 -9.94
CA LYS A 15 13.13 10.23 -10.35
C LYS A 15 14.20 9.31 -9.75
N LEU A 16 14.11 8.99 -8.46
CA LEU A 16 15.03 8.07 -7.80
C LEU A 16 15.01 6.67 -8.45
N MET A 17 13.82 6.11 -8.67
CA MET A 17 13.65 4.81 -9.33
C MET A 17 14.29 4.83 -10.73
N SER A 18 14.05 5.88 -11.53
CA SER A 18 14.64 6.01 -12.87
C SER A 18 16.16 6.18 -12.85
N TYR A 19 16.69 6.91 -11.86
CA TYR A 19 18.12 7.10 -11.66
C TYR A 19 18.81 5.76 -11.34
N CYS A 20 18.23 4.97 -10.44
CA CYS A 20 18.72 3.63 -10.12
C CYS A 20 18.62 2.68 -11.31
N ALA A 21 17.53 2.71 -12.08
CA ALA A 21 17.36 1.88 -13.27
C ALA A 21 18.44 2.14 -14.35
N ARG A 22 18.99 3.36 -14.40
CA ARG A 22 20.01 3.78 -15.38
C ARG A 22 21.44 3.65 -14.88
N VAL A 23 21.68 2.97 -13.76
CA VAL A 23 23.04 2.72 -13.24
C VAL A 23 23.96 2.06 -14.28
N SER A 24 23.40 1.26 -15.19
CA SER A 24 24.14 0.62 -16.30
C SER A 24 24.33 1.51 -17.53
N ASN A 25 23.79 2.74 -17.55
CA ASN A 25 23.93 3.72 -18.62
C ASN A 25 24.27 5.11 -18.04
N PRO A 26 25.52 5.33 -17.59
CA PRO A 26 25.93 6.51 -16.82
C PRO A 26 25.71 7.83 -17.59
N ASN A 27 25.87 7.82 -18.92
CA ASN A 27 25.69 9.01 -19.74
C ASN A 27 24.25 9.53 -19.77
N ASN A 28 23.25 8.68 -19.50
CA ASN A 28 21.84 9.04 -19.51
C ASN A 28 21.21 9.03 -18.10
N GLN A 29 22.02 8.85 -17.05
CA GLN A 29 21.53 8.55 -15.70
C GLN A 29 20.69 9.68 -15.10
N THR A 30 21.00 10.94 -15.42
CA THR A 30 20.33 12.15 -14.92
C THR A 30 19.16 12.63 -15.78
N ASN A 31 18.77 11.87 -16.82
CA ASN A 31 17.71 12.27 -17.73
C ASN A 31 16.37 12.42 -16.97
N PRO A 32 15.68 13.57 -17.08
CA PRO A 32 14.47 13.85 -16.31
C PRO A 32 13.23 13.08 -16.79
N ASP A 33 13.23 12.50 -18.00
CA ASP A 33 12.10 11.70 -18.51
C ASP A 33 12.15 10.28 -17.91
N TYR A 34 11.31 10.00 -16.94
CA TYR A 34 11.20 8.69 -16.29
C TYR A 34 9.97 7.88 -16.72
N ALA A 35 8.91 8.53 -17.22
CA ALA A 35 7.61 7.87 -17.43
C ALA A 35 7.69 6.70 -18.43
N LYS A 36 8.36 6.91 -19.57
CA LYS A 36 8.55 5.86 -20.59
C LYS A 36 9.41 4.70 -20.07
N LEU A 37 10.44 5.03 -19.28
CA LEU A 37 11.35 4.03 -18.73
C LEU A 37 10.66 3.17 -17.67
N LEU A 38 9.95 3.79 -16.72
CA LEU A 38 9.23 3.05 -15.68
C LEU A 38 8.13 2.16 -16.28
N LYS A 39 7.41 2.66 -17.29
CA LYS A 39 6.47 1.83 -18.06
C LYS A 39 7.18 0.61 -18.68
N TYR A 40 8.29 0.83 -19.37
CA TYR A 40 9.08 -0.27 -19.95
C TYR A 40 9.53 -1.29 -18.89
N CYS A 41 9.95 -0.84 -17.71
CA CYS A 41 10.33 -1.71 -16.60
C CYS A 41 9.15 -2.58 -16.12
N ILE A 42 7.94 -2.03 -16.01
CA ILE A 42 6.73 -2.79 -15.65
C ILE A 42 6.43 -3.83 -16.74
N ASP A 43 6.40 -3.40 -18.00
CA ASP A 43 6.07 -4.25 -19.15
C ASP A 43 7.04 -5.45 -19.30
N ASN A 44 8.28 -5.29 -18.83
CA ASN A 44 9.33 -6.32 -18.86
C ASN A 44 9.62 -6.95 -17.48
N SER A 45 8.75 -6.74 -16.48
CA SER A 45 8.89 -7.33 -15.13
C SER A 45 10.20 -7.00 -14.40
N HIS A 46 10.81 -5.85 -14.66
CA HIS A 46 11.99 -5.35 -13.95
C HIS A 46 11.58 -4.70 -12.62
N PHE A 47 11.00 -5.49 -11.71
CA PHE A 47 10.35 -4.97 -10.49
C PHE A 47 11.32 -4.47 -9.42
N SER A 48 12.58 -4.91 -9.43
CA SER A 48 13.61 -4.46 -8.46
C SER A 48 13.84 -2.93 -8.49
N VAL A 49 13.55 -2.27 -9.62
CA VAL A 49 13.58 -0.81 -9.76
C VAL A 49 12.57 -0.14 -8.82
N PHE A 50 11.41 -0.76 -8.62
CA PHE A 50 10.31 -0.21 -7.81
C PHE A 50 10.50 -0.45 -6.31
N GLU A 51 11.44 -1.31 -5.93
CA GLU A 51 11.85 -1.51 -4.53
C GLU A 51 12.77 -0.40 -4.01
N GLN A 52 13.20 0.53 -4.88
CA GLN A 52 14.06 1.67 -4.51
C GLN A 52 13.29 2.83 -3.87
N ALA A 53 11.95 2.77 -3.86
CA ALA A 53 11.09 3.77 -3.24
C ALA A 53 10.10 3.10 -2.28
N PHE A 54 9.68 3.84 -1.26
CA PHE A 54 8.72 3.36 -0.26
C PHE A 54 7.72 4.47 0.10
N MET A 55 6.58 4.05 0.64
CA MET A 55 5.55 4.94 1.18
C MET A 55 4.93 4.34 2.43
N THR A 56 4.45 5.22 3.31
CA THR A 56 3.74 4.85 4.53
C THR A 56 2.33 5.42 4.49
N LEU A 57 1.35 4.56 4.74
CA LEU A 57 -0.06 4.93 4.84
C LEU A 57 -0.56 4.70 6.26
N GLU A 58 -1.36 5.65 6.75
CA GLU A 58 -2.23 5.44 7.90
C GLU A 58 -3.58 4.96 7.39
N ILE A 59 -4.05 3.83 7.92
CA ILE A 59 -5.30 3.19 7.52
C ILE A 59 -6.17 2.99 8.77
N ASN A 60 -7.27 3.72 8.84
CA ASN A 60 -8.28 3.56 9.88
C ASN A 60 -9.39 2.65 9.34
N THR A 61 -9.43 1.42 9.84
CA THR A 61 -10.36 0.37 9.38
C THR A 61 -10.78 -0.57 10.51
N THR A 62 -11.71 -1.48 10.22
CA THR A 62 -12.18 -2.47 11.20
C THR A 62 -11.18 -3.61 11.38
N ARG A 63 -11.23 -4.29 12.54
CA ARG A 63 -10.36 -5.46 12.81
C ARG A 63 -10.50 -6.57 11.77
N GLY A 64 -11.70 -6.76 11.21
CA GLY A 64 -11.95 -7.77 10.17
C GLY A 64 -11.21 -7.47 8.86
N ILE A 65 -11.19 -6.20 8.43
CA ILE A 65 -10.45 -5.77 7.23
C ILE A 65 -8.95 -5.71 7.53
N ALA A 66 -8.53 -5.24 8.71
CA ALA A 66 -7.13 -5.23 9.12
C ALA A 66 -6.50 -6.64 9.05
N ALA A 67 -7.22 -7.68 9.48
CA ALA A 67 -6.75 -9.05 9.39
C ALA A 67 -6.48 -9.52 7.95
N GLN A 68 -7.20 -8.99 6.95
CA GLN A 68 -6.93 -9.26 5.54
C GLN A 68 -5.67 -8.54 5.07
N ILE A 69 -5.54 -7.25 5.42
CA ILE A 69 -4.36 -6.43 5.07
C ILE A 69 -3.07 -7.06 5.63
N LEU A 70 -3.09 -7.54 6.88
CA LEU A 70 -1.95 -8.18 7.55
C LEU A 70 -1.44 -9.44 6.85
N ARG A 71 -2.18 -10.02 5.90
CA ARG A 71 -1.72 -11.17 5.09
C ARG A 71 -0.67 -10.77 4.04
N HIS A 72 -0.55 -9.48 3.72
CA HIS A 72 0.42 -8.96 2.77
C HIS A 72 1.80 -8.78 3.43
N ARG A 73 2.52 -9.89 3.57
CA ARG A 73 3.79 -10.00 4.33
C ARG A 73 4.96 -9.15 3.82
N SER A 74 4.89 -8.63 2.60
CA SER A 74 5.91 -7.72 2.07
C SER A 74 5.86 -6.33 2.71
N PHE A 75 4.74 -5.96 3.34
CA PHE A 75 4.64 -4.71 4.08
C PHE A 75 5.14 -4.84 5.51
N THR A 76 5.49 -3.70 6.09
CA THR A 76 5.76 -3.54 7.51
C THR A 76 4.58 -2.84 8.17
N PHE A 77 4.21 -3.28 9.36
CA PHE A 77 3.00 -2.81 10.04
C PHE A 77 3.32 -2.24 11.42
N GLN A 78 2.59 -1.18 11.77
CA GLN A 78 2.47 -0.69 13.14
C GLN A 78 0.99 -0.52 13.44
N GLU A 79 0.50 -1.17 14.50
CA GLU A 79 -0.91 -1.15 14.88
C GLU A 79 -1.09 -0.52 16.25
N PHE A 80 -2.22 0.14 16.46
CA PHE A 80 -2.64 0.55 17.78
C PHE A 80 -2.80 -0.67 18.69
N SER A 81 -2.10 -0.68 19.83
CA SER A 81 -2.12 -1.81 20.74
C SER A 81 -3.25 -1.71 21.75
N GLN A 82 -4.22 -2.62 21.64
CA GLN A 82 -5.31 -2.77 22.61
C GLN A 82 -4.84 -3.26 24.00
N ARG A 83 -3.59 -3.74 24.10
CA ARG A 83 -3.00 -4.13 25.41
C ARG A 83 -2.54 -2.92 26.21
N TYR A 84 -2.20 -1.82 25.55
CA TYR A 84 -1.56 -0.65 26.17
C TYR A 84 -2.41 0.61 26.11
N ALA A 85 -3.47 0.63 25.32
CA ALA A 85 -4.30 1.80 25.14
C ALA A 85 -5.78 1.43 25.04
N ASP A 86 -6.63 2.30 25.56
CA ASP A 86 -8.08 2.13 25.57
C ASP A 86 -8.62 2.18 24.13
N THR A 87 -9.43 1.19 23.77
CA THR A 87 -10.05 1.08 22.45
C THR A 87 -11.10 2.15 22.18
N THR A 88 -11.65 2.80 23.22
CA THR A 88 -12.57 3.95 23.06
C THR A 88 -11.91 5.13 22.37
N LEU A 89 -10.57 5.22 22.38
CA LEU A 89 -9.80 6.21 21.65
C LEU A 89 -9.89 6.04 20.11
N LEU A 90 -10.30 4.86 19.64
CA LEU A 90 -10.41 4.55 18.21
C LEU A 90 -11.83 4.80 17.67
N ALA A 91 -12.85 4.50 18.47
CA ALA A 91 -14.25 4.75 18.16
C ALA A 91 -15.09 4.69 19.44
N GLU A 92 -16.07 5.59 19.57
CA GLU A 92 -17.04 5.57 20.67
C GLU A 92 -18.02 4.41 20.54
N ASP A 93 -18.44 4.11 19.30
CA ASP A 93 -19.39 3.04 18.98
C ASP A 93 -18.82 2.04 17.98
N ILE A 94 -19.24 0.78 18.09
CA ILE A 94 -18.93 -0.25 17.11
C ILE A 94 -19.83 -0.04 15.88
N PRO A 95 -19.27 0.25 14.69
CA PRO A 95 -20.08 0.48 13.51
C PRO A 95 -20.82 -0.80 13.11
N MET A 96 -22.14 -0.74 13.08
CA MET A 96 -22.97 -1.79 12.51
C MET A 96 -22.80 -1.83 10.99
N PHE A 97 -22.71 -3.04 10.45
CA PHE A 97 -22.65 -3.28 9.01
C PHE A 97 -23.88 -4.06 8.55
N GLU A 98 -24.24 -3.89 7.29
CA GLU A 98 -25.34 -4.65 6.68
C GLU A 98 -24.97 -6.13 6.58
N LEU A 99 -25.83 -6.98 7.12
CA LEU A 99 -25.68 -8.41 7.01
C LEU A 99 -26.01 -8.82 5.57
N ARG A 100 -25.01 -9.37 4.88
CA ARG A 100 -25.15 -9.92 3.53
C ARG A 100 -25.23 -11.44 3.58
N ARG A 101 -26.06 -12.03 2.73
CA ARG A 101 -26.18 -13.48 2.52
C ARG A 101 -25.05 -13.96 1.60
N GLN A 102 -24.74 -15.25 1.69
CA GLN A 102 -23.78 -15.87 0.78
C GLN A 102 -24.32 -15.84 -0.66
N ASP A 103 -23.49 -15.42 -1.61
CA ASP A 103 -23.82 -15.50 -3.04
C ASP A 103 -24.03 -16.97 -3.45
N THR A 104 -25.04 -17.21 -4.28
CA THR A 104 -25.48 -18.56 -4.67
C THR A 104 -24.49 -19.31 -5.58
N LYS A 105 -23.55 -18.60 -6.21
CA LYS A 105 -22.60 -19.14 -7.18
C LYS A 105 -21.15 -18.86 -6.79
N ASN A 106 -20.84 -17.63 -6.39
CA ASN A 106 -19.47 -17.22 -6.06
C ASN A 106 -19.21 -17.31 -4.55
N ARG A 107 -18.43 -18.31 -4.12
CA ARG A 107 -18.06 -18.52 -2.71
C ARG A 107 -17.26 -17.36 -2.09
N GLN A 108 -16.69 -16.47 -2.90
CA GLN A 108 -15.96 -15.29 -2.42
C GLN A 108 -16.84 -14.03 -2.39
N ASN A 109 -18.09 -14.10 -2.87
CA ASN A 109 -19.00 -12.95 -2.94
C ASN A 109 -20.14 -13.04 -1.91
N SER A 110 -20.79 -11.91 -1.63
CA SER A 110 -21.96 -11.83 -0.73
C SER A 110 -23.02 -10.89 -1.34
N ILE A 111 -24.29 -11.26 -1.23
CA ILE A 111 -25.49 -10.55 -1.76
C ILE A 111 -26.40 -10.03 -0.65
#